data_AF-A0A174QX24-F1
#
_entry.id   AF-A0A174QX24-F1
#
_cell.length_a   1.000
_cell.length_b   1.000
_cell.length_c   1.000
_cell.angle_alpha   90.00
_cell.angle_beta   90.00
_cell.angle_gamma   90.00
#
_symmetry.space_group_name_H-M   'P 1'
#
loop_
_entity.id
_entity.type
_entity.pdbx_description
1 polymer ?
#
loop_
_entity_poly.entity_id
_entity_poly.type
_entity_poly.pdbx_seq_one_letter_code
_entity_poly.pdbx_strand_id
1 'polypeptide(L)'
;MKEKRRDNKGRILHTGESQRTDGKYLYKYVDAFGNTKYVYAWRLTPTDPTPKGKREKPSLRELEQQIRRDIEDGIDSTGKKMTLCQLYAKQNAQRANVKKSTIKQREQLMRLLKEDKLGARACLKIKNCTKHLFLSPFYSIIKKKGCSLC
;
A
#
# COMPACT_ATOMS: atom_id res chain seq x y z
N MET A 1 31.83 -17.21 10.89
CA MET A 1 30.35 -17.15 10.94
C MET A 1 29.94 -15.69 11.15
N LYS A 2 28.93 -15.20 10.43
CA LYS A 2 28.46 -13.82 10.62
C LYS A 2 27.68 -13.74 11.94
N GLU A 3 28.16 -12.94 12.87
CA GLU A 3 27.55 -12.79 14.19
C GLU A 3 26.11 -12.30 14.03
N LYS A 4 25.15 -13.07 14.55
CA LYS A 4 23.73 -12.72 14.49
C LYS A 4 23.43 -11.69 15.57
N ARG A 5 22.77 -10.60 15.20
CA ARG A 5 22.30 -9.58 16.15
C ARG A 5 21.32 -10.17 17.13
N ARG A 6 21.45 -9.80 18.40
CA ARG A 6 20.56 -10.23 19.49
C ARG A 6 19.94 -9.02 20.17
N ASP A 7 18.75 -9.20 20.74
CA ASP A 7 18.14 -8.22 21.63
C ASP A 7 18.72 -8.35 23.06
N ASN A 8 18.32 -7.42 23.94
CA ASN A 8 18.70 -7.42 25.35
C ASN A 8 18.22 -8.66 26.13
N LYS A 9 17.31 -9.46 25.55
CA LYS A 9 16.80 -10.71 26.11
C LYS A 9 17.48 -11.95 25.50
N GLY A 10 18.50 -11.77 24.65
CA GLY A 10 19.24 -12.84 23.99
C GLY A 10 18.53 -13.46 22.78
N ARG A 11 17.39 -12.93 22.33
CA ARG A 11 16.66 -13.41 21.15
C ARG A 11 17.33 -12.92 19.89
N ILE A 12 17.32 -13.75 18.86
CA ILE A 12 17.94 -13.44 17.57
C ILE A 12 17.04 -12.47 16.80
N LEU A 13 17.61 -11.35 16.36
CA LEU A 13 16.95 -10.37 15.50
C LEU A 13 17.18 -10.73 14.03
N HIS A 14 16.14 -10.56 13.21
CA HIS A 14 16.19 -10.75 11.76
C HIS A 14 16.87 -9.56 11.07
N THR A 15 17.17 -9.74 9.79
CA THR A 15 17.77 -8.70 8.95
C THR A 15 16.85 -7.47 8.89
N GLY A 16 17.39 -6.28 9.12
CA GLY A 16 16.62 -5.04 9.17
C GLY A 16 16.03 -4.73 10.55
N GLU A 17 16.05 -5.67 11.48
CA GLU A 17 15.62 -5.44 12.86
C GLU A 17 16.74 -4.90 13.74
N SER A 18 16.36 -4.06 14.70
CA SER A 18 17.24 -3.56 15.76
C SER A 18 16.42 -3.20 16.99
N GLN A 19 17.07 -3.22 18.15
CA GLN A 19 16.49 -2.72 19.39
C GLN A 19 17.09 -1.35 19.71
N ARG A 20 16.24 -0.38 20.05
CA ARG A 20 16.65 0.94 20.52
C ARG A 20 16.98 0.92 22.00
N THR A 21 17.73 1.92 22.44
CA THR A 21 18.00 2.22 23.86
C THR A 21 16.72 2.37 24.68
N ASP A 22 15.64 2.89 24.08
CA ASP A 22 14.32 3.06 24.73
C ASP A 22 13.55 1.74 24.94
N GLY A 23 14.11 0.60 24.51
CA GLY A 23 13.47 -0.72 24.56
C GLY A 23 12.49 -1.03 23.42
N LYS A 24 12.21 -0.06 22.53
CA LYS A 24 11.44 -0.28 21.30
C LYS A 24 12.25 -1.08 20.28
N TYR A 25 11.57 -1.93 19.54
CA TYR A 25 12.10 -2.54 18.34
C TYR A 25 11.86 -1.64 17.12
N LEU A 26 12.82 -1.65 16.21
CA LEU A 26 12.77 -0.97 14.93
C LEU A 26 13.01 -1.99 13.81
N TYR A 27 12.21 -1.89 12.76
CA TYR A 27 12.40 -2.60 11.51
C TYR A 27 12.64 -1.58 10.39
N LYS A 28 13.80 -1.69 9.74
CA LYS A 28 14.19 -0.90 8.57
C LYS A 28 13.95 -1.72 7.31
N TYR A 29 13.21 -1.14 6.36
CA TYR A 29 12.97 -1.75 5.06
C TYR A 29 13.03 -0.71 3.94
N VAL A 30 13.13 -1.19 2.71
CA VAL A 30 13.03 -0.39 1.49
C VAL A 30 11.65 -0.66 0.90
N ASP A 31 10.91 0.40 0.59
CA ASP A 31 9.60 0.27 -0.06
C ASP A 31 9.73 -0.07 -1.55
N ALA A 32 8.60 -0.33 -2.22
CA ALA A 32 8.57 -0.61 -3.64
C ALA A 32 9.06 0.57 -4.52
N PHE A 33 9.19 1.77 -3.96
CA PHE A 33 9.67 2.98 -4.63
C PHE A 33 11.15 3.27 -4.34
N GLY A 34 11.85 2.39 -3.62
CA GLY A 34 13.25 2.57 -3.25
C GLY A 34 13.49 3.49 -2.05
N ASN A 35 12.45 3.96 -1.36
CA ASN A 35 12.62 4.79 -0.17
C ASN A 35 12.81 3.92 1.07
N THR A 36 13.74 4.35 1.93
CA THR A 36 13.93 3.71 3.23
C THR A 36 12.83 4.13 4.20
N LYS A 37 12.19 3.14 4.83
CA LYS A 37 11.12 3.32 5.81
C LYS A 37 11.48 2.63 7.12
N TYR A 38 10.88 3.12 8.20
CA TYR A 38 11.11 2.63 9.55
C TYR A 38 9.79 2.34 10.25
N VAL A 39 9.67 1.15 10.84
CA VAL A 39 8.54 0.77 11.68
C VAL A 39 9.01 0.53 13.10
N TYR A 40 8.18 0.93 14.06
CA TYR A 40 8.48 0.84 15.47
C TYR A 40 7.42 0.00 16.19
N ALA A 41 7.85 -0.90 17.08
CA ALA A 41 6.97 -1.67 17.94
C ALA A 41 7.57 -1.81 19.33
N TRP A 42 6.70 -1.94 20.34
CA TRP A 42 7.14 -2.23 21.71
C TRP A 42 7.42 -3.71 21.95
N ARG A 43 6.74 -4.57 21.19
CA ARG A 43 6.79 -6.03 21.27
C ARG A 43 7.43 -6.59 20.00
N LEU A 44 8.28 -7.60 20.14
CA LEU A 44 8.92 -8.26 19.01
C LEU A 44 7.96 -9.28 18.39
N THR A 45 7.42 -10.17 19.23
CA THR A 45 6.42 -11.18 18.86
C THR A 45 5.02 -10.82 19.40
N PRO A 46 3.94 -11.39 18.84
CA PRO A 46 2.57 -11.16 19.34
C PRO A 46 2.37 -11.66 20.77
N THR A 47 3.16 -12.66 21.17
CA THR A 47 3.15 -13.27 22.50
C THR A 47 3.74 -12.37 23.59
N ASP A 48 4.50 -11.33 23.22
CA ASP A 48 5.12 -10.44 24.19
C ASP A 48 4.08 -9.49 24.83
N PRO A 49 4.12 -9.25 26.15
CA PRO A 49 3.23 -8.29 26.80
C PRO A 49 3.57 -6.84 26.42
N THR A 50 2.55 -5.99 26.29
CA THR A 50 2.75 -4.55 26.09
C THR A 50 3.25 -3.91 27.38
N PRO A 51 4.26 -3.03 27.36
CA PRO A 51 4.70 -2.29 28.54
C PRO A 51 3.56 -1.51 29.20
N LYS A 52 3.54 -1.48 30.54
CA LYS A 52 2.48 -0.83 31.34
C LYS A 52 2.31 0.64 30.93
N GLY A 53 1.06 1.06 30.70
CA GLY A 53 0.72 2.43 30.31
C GLY A 53 0.93 2.77 28.82
N LYS A 54 1.26 1.80 27.97
CA LYS A 54 1.31 1.99 26.50
C LYS A 54 0.08 1.39 25.83
N ARG A 55 -0.33 1.97 24.71
CA ARG A 55 -1.41 1.44 23.88
C ARG A 55 -0.97 0.12 23.24
N GLU A 56 -1.87 -0.85 23.24
CA GLU A 56 -1.67 -2.08 22.48
C GLU A 56 -1.59 -1.77 21.00
N LYS A 57 -0.55 -2.30 20.38
CA LYS A 57 -0.27 -2.22 18.95
C LYS A 57 0.22 -3.59 18.49
N PRO A 58 0.12 -3.87 17.18
CA PRO A 58 0.71 -5.07 16.60
C PRO A 58 2.21 -5.14 16.90
N SER A 59 2.71 -6.36 17.01
CA SER A 59 4.13 -6.66 17.18
C SER A 59 4.94 -6.33 15.93
N LEU A 60 6.27 -6.25 16.09
CA LEU A 60 7.16 -5.98 14.97
C LEU A 60 7.03 -7.04 13.86
N ARG A 61 6.90 -8.31 14.25
CA ARG A 61 6.72 -9.45 13.33
C ARG A 61 5.43 -9.37 12.52
N GLU A 62 4.32 -8.99 13.16
CA GLU A 62 3.05 -8.79 12.46
C GLU A 62 3.12 -7.63 11.47
N LEU A 63 3.79 -6.55 11.87
CA LEU A 63 4.00 -5.39 11.01
C LEU A 63 4.91 -5.73 9.83
N GLU A 64 6.00 -6.46 10.06
CA GLU A 64 6.89 -6.99 9.02
C GLU A 64 6.13 -7.83 8.00
N GLN A 65 5.30 -8.78 8.47
CA GLN A 65 4.48 -9.63 7.60
C GLN A 65 3.46 -8.81 6.79
N GLN A 66 2.84 -7.80 7.41
CA GLN A 66 1.94 -6.91 6.69
C GLN A 66 2.66 -6.11 5.61
N ILE A 67 3.83 -5.55 5.92
CA ILE A 67 4.66 -4.81 4.96
C ILE A 67 5.08 -5.72 3.81
N ARG A 68 5.44 -6.97 4.08
CA ARG A 68 5.83 -7.92 3.04
C ARG A 68 4.68 -8.18 2.08
N ARG A 69 3.47 -8.42 2.59
CA ARG A 69 2.25 -8.54 1.78
C ARG A 69 1.97 -7.26 0.98
N ASP A 70 2.07 -6.10 1.62
CA ASP A 70 1.84 -4.82 0.95
C ASP A 70 2.86 -4.58 -0.19
N ILE A 71 4.13 -4.98 -0.01
CA ILE A 71 5.17 -4.91 -1.06
C ILE A 71 4.87 -5.90 -2.19
N GLU A 72 4.51 -7.15 -1.87
CA GLU A 72 4.11 -8.18 -2.85
C GLU A 72 2.90 -7.71 -3.68
N ASP A 73 1.93 -7.03 -3.05
CA ASP A 73 0.74 -6.46 -3.70
C ASP A 73 1.01 -5.11 -4.41
N GLY A 74 2.21 -4.52 -4.27
CA GLY A 74 2.54 -3.21 -4.81
C GLY A 74 1.76 -2.05 -4.18
N ILE A 75 1.35 -2.19 -2.92
CA ILE A 75 0.60 -1.22 -2.14
C ILE A 75 1.57 -0.37 -1.29
N ASP A 76 1.43 0.96 -1.35
CA ASP A 76 2.23 1.88 -0.52
C ASP A 76 1.86 1.74 0.97
N SER A 77 2.80 1.22 1.76
CA SER A 77 2.68 1.03 3.21
C SER A 77 2.63 2.36 3.99
N THR A 78 3.05 3.49 3.40
CA THR A 78 3.09 4.81 4.06
C THR A 78 1.69 5.40 4.26
N GLY A 79 0.71 4.85 3.56
CA GLY A 79 -0.69 5.09 3.86
C GLY A 79 -1.50 4.34 2.85
N LYS A 80 -2.41 3.49 3.34
CA LYS A 80 -3.47 2.72 2.66
C LYS A 80 -4.20 3.48 1.53
N LYS A 81 -3.46 3.90 0.51
CA LYS A 81 -3.85 4.78 -0.56
C LYS A 81 -3.68 3.95 -1.81
N MET A 82 -4.69 3.16 -2.11
CA MET A 82 -4.77 2.58 -3.45
C MET A 82 -4.71 3.72 -4.47
N THR A 83 -3.94 3.52 -5.52
CA THR A 83 -3.92 4.43 -6.67
C THR A 83 -5.23 4.31 -7.44
N LEU A 84 -5.57 5.33 -8.24
CA LEU A 84 -6.76 5.27 -9.10
C LEU A 84 -6.71 4.06 -10.06
N CYS A 85 -5.52 3.74 -10.59
CA CYS A 85 -5.28 2.55 -11.40
C CYS A 85 -5.58 1.25 -10.65
N GLN A 86 -5.09 1.12 -9.41
CA GLN A 86 -5.33 -0.07 -8.58
C GLN A 86 -6.82 -0.22 -8.20
N LEU A 87 -7.50 0.89 -7.89
CA LEU A 87 -8.94 0.89 -7.62
C LEU A 87 -9.72 0.39 -8.85
N TYR A 88 -9.39 0.92 -10.03
CA TYR A 88 -10.08 0.56 -11.27
C TYR A 88 -9.88 -0.92 -11.64
N ALA A 89 -8.66 -1.44 -11.48
CA ALA A 89 -8.37 -2.86 -11.70
C ALA A 89 -9.18 -3.77 -10.76
N LYS A 90 -9.23 -3.44 -9.45
CA LYS A 90 -10.04 -4.19 -8.47
C LYS A 90 -11.53 -4.16 -8.81
N GLN A 91 -12.06 -3.01 -9.23
CA GLN A 91 -13.47 -2.88 -9.62
C GLN A 91 -13.81 -3.74 -10.86
N ASN A 92 -12.92 -3.77 -11.86
CA ASN A 92 -13.11 -4.57 -13.05
C ASN A 92 -13.06 -6.07 -12.76
N ALA A 93 -12.18 -6.50 -11.85
CA ALA A 93 -12.11 -7.89 -11.40
C ALA A 93 -13.39 -8.33 -10.67
N GLN A 94 -13.97 -7.46 -9.84
CA GLN A 94 -15.25 -7.72 -9.18
C GLN A 94 -16.44 -7.80 -10.14
N ARG A 95 -16.37 -7.14 -11.30
CA ARG A 95 -17.44 -7.11 -12.32
C ARG A 95 -16.97 -7.76 -13.62
N ALA A 96 -16.57 -9.03 -13.55
CA ALA A 96 -15.99 -9.76 -14.69
C ALA A 96 -17.01 -10.13 -15.78
N ASN A 97 -18.28 -10.35 -15.44
CA ASN A 97 -19.30 -10.77 -16.40
C ASN A 97 -19.86 -9.57 -17.20
N VAL A 98 -19.13 -9.11 -18.21
CA VAL A 98 -19.54 -8.02 -19.10
C VAL A 98 -19.34 -8.38 -20.58
N LYS A 99 -20.04 -7.67 -21.45
CA LYS A 99 -19.91 -7.84 -22.92
C LYS A 99 -18.47 -7.59 -23.38
N LYS A 100 -18.03 -8.30 -24.42
CA LYS A 100 -16.69 -8.17 -25.02
C LYS A 100 -16.33 -6.72 -25.40
N SER A 101 -17.31 -5.93 -25.86
CA SER A 101 -17.12 -4.51 -26.16
C SER A 101 -16.73 -3.69 -24.93
N THR A 102 -17.35 -3.96 -23.78
CA THR A 102 -17.05 -3.31 -22.50
C THR A 102 -15.68 -3.71 -21.96
N ILE A 103 -15.24 -4.96 -22.18
CA ILE A 103 -13.89 -5.40 -21.82
C ILE A 103 -12.84 -4.57 -22.56
N LYS A 104 -12.97 -4.45 -23.89
CA LYS A 104 -12.06 -3.64 -24.72
C LYS A 104 -12.02 -2.17 -24.27
N GLN A 105 -13.18 -1.59 -23.95
CA GLN A 105 -13.27 -0.21 -23.45
C GLN A 105 -12.55 -0.04 -22.10
N ARG A 106 -12.70 -1.01 -21.19
CA ARG A 106 -12.02 -1.01 -19.88
C ARG A 106 -10.50 -1.13 -20.04
N GLU A 107 -10.04 -1.98 -20.94
CA GLU A 107 -8.61 -2.12 -21.27
C GLU A 107 -8.03 -0.82 -21.83
N GLN A 108 -8.75 -0.16 -22.73
CA GLN A 108 -8.36 1.15 -23.26
C GLN A 108 -8.24 2.20 -22.15
N LEU A 109 -9.24 2.30 -21.27
CA LEU A 109 -9.21 3.24 -20.14
C LEU A 109 -8.06 2.93 -19.17
N MET A 110 -7.76 1.66 -18.94
CA MET A 110 -6.63 1.24 -18.11
C MET A 110 -5.28 1.67 -18.72
N ARG A 111 -5.12 1.61 -20.05
CA ARG A 111 -3.92 2.11 -20.73
C ARG A 111 -3.77 3.63 -20.55
N LEU A 112 -4.83 4.38 -20.83
CA LEU A 112 -4.85 5.84 -20.65
C LEU A 112 -4.56 6.27 -19.20
N LEU A 113 -5.12 5.55 -18.22
CA LEU A 113 -4.85 5.81 -16.80
C LEU A 113 -3.40 5.53 -16.42
N LYS A 114 -2.76 4.52 -17.01
CA LYS A 114 -1.34 4.24 -16.78
C LYS A 114 -0.43 5.33 -17.35
N GLU A 115 -0.83 5.94 -18.46
CA GLU A 115 -0.09 7.03 -19.11
C GLU A 115 -0.30 8.38 -18.41
N ASP A 116 -1.48 8.63 -17.81
CA ASP A 116 -1.75 9.88 -17.07
C ASP A 116 -1.18 9.83 -15.63
N LYS A 117 -0.57 10.93 -15.20
CA LYS A 117 -0.16 11.21 -13.81
C LYS A 117 -1.32 11.06 -12.81
N LEU A 118 -2.58 11.13 -13.28
CA LEU A 118 -3.77 10.86 -12.48
C LEU A 118 -3.89 9.40 -12.04
N GLY A 119 -3.45 8.42 -12.85
CA GLY A 119 -3.57 7.01 -12.51
C GLY A 119 -2.68 6.59 -11.34
N ALA A 120 -1.50 7.20 -11.22
CA ALA A 120 -0.57 7.01 -10.11
C ALA A 120 -0.97 7.80 -8.84
N ARG A 121 -1.99 8.67 -8.92
CA ARG A 121 -2.41 9.50 -7.79
C ARG A 121 -3.25 8.68 -6.80
N ALA A 122 -2.97 8.88 -5.51
CA ALA A 122 -3.74 8.31 -4.41
C ALA A 122 -5.21 8.76 -4.44
N CYS A 123 -6.15 7.81 -4.34
CA CYS A 123 -7.59 8.12 -4.40
C CYS A 123 -8.07 9.08 -3.30
N LEU A 124 -7.47 9.07 -2.11
CA LEU A 124 -7.81 10.01 -1.03
C LEU A 124 -7.57 11.49 -1.39
N LYS A 125 -6.67 11.78 -2.35
CA LYS A 125 -6.44 13.15 -2.84
C LYS A 125 -7.42 13.56 -3.95
N ILE A 126 -8.20 12.62 -4.48
CA ILE A 126 -9.17 12.87 -5.55
C ILE A 126 -10.54 13.03 -4.89
N LYS A 127 -11.02 14.28 -4.79
CA LYS A 127 -12.27 14.66 -4.08
C LYS A 127 -13.52 13.84 -4.44
N ASN A 128 -13.51 13.08 -5.56
CA ASN A 128 -14.63 12.28 -6.06
C ASN A 128 -14.24 10.87 -6.59
N CYS A 129 -13.22 10.19 -6.04
CA CYS A 129 -12.79 8.87 -6.55
C CYS A 129 -13.94 7.85 -6.61
N THR A 130 -14.81 7.82 -5.60
CA THR A 130 -15.90 6.84 -5.49
C THR A 130 -17.16 7.19 -6.27
N LYS A 131 -17.50 8.47 -6.47
CA LYS A 131 -18.75 8.85 -7.16
C LYS A 131 -18.66 8.81 -8.69
N HIS A 132 -17.47 9.02 -9.28
CA HIS A 132 -17.31 9.01 -10.74
C HIS A 132 -17.08 7.64 -11.36
N LEU A 133 -16.71 6.62 -10.56
CA LEU A 133 -16.49 5.25 -11.05
C LEU A 133 -17.75 4.36 -10.98
N PHE A 134 -18.82 4.83 -10.34
CA PHE A 134 -20.07 4.07 -10.15
C PHE A 134 -21.18 4.39 -11.16
N LEU A 135 -21.15 5.55 -11.83
CA LEU A 135 -22.18 5.95 -12.81
C LEU A 135 -21.57 6.22 -14.19
N SER A 136 -21.56 5.15 -15.00
CA SER A 136 -21.69 5.16 -16.47
C SER A 136 -20.66 6.01 -17.29
N PRO A 137 -20.59 5.81 -18.61
CA PRO A 137 -19.33 5.75 -19.35
C PRO A 137 -18.72 7.11 -19.69
N PHE A 138 -17.39 7.13 -19.80
CA PHE A 138 -16.61 7.97 -20.71
C PHE A 138 -16.46 9.49 -20.46
N TYR A 139 -17.39 10.23 -19.85
CA TYR A 139 -17.50 11.64 -20.28
C TYR A 139 -16.99 12.76 -19.36
N SER A 140 -16.97 12.62 -18.03
CA SER A 140 -16.83 13.82 -17.19
C SER A 140 -15.39 14.20 -16.79
N ILE A 141 -14.44 13.25 -16.80
CA ILE A 141 -13.05 13.50 -16.38
C ILE A 141 -12.20 14.05 -17.53
N ILE A 142 -12.44 13.60 -18.76
CA ILE A 142 -11.73 14.07 -19.97
C ILE A 142 -12.22 15.47 -20.39
N LYS A 143 -13.53 15.76 -20.25
CA LYS A 143 -14.11 17.05 -20.65
C LYS A 143 -13.64 18.24 -19.80
N LYS A 144 -13.10 18.02 -18.60
CA LYS A 144 -12.52 19.08 -17.76
C LYS A 144 -11.08 19.47 -18.13
N LYS A 145 -10.40 18.72 -19.01
CA LYS A 145 -9.03 19.02 -19.48
C LYS A 145 -8.98 19.60 -20.90
N GLY A 146 -10.08 20.06 -21.47
CA GLY A 146 -10.06 20.86 -22.72
C GLY A 146 -9.38 20.20 -23.93
N CYS A 147 -9.23 18.88 -23.97
CA CYS A 147 -8.81 18.20 -25.18
C CYS A 147 -10.03 18.05 -26.10
N SER A 148 -10.14 18.93 -27.09
CA SER A 148 -10.98 18.72 -28.26
C SER A 148 -10.52 17.44 -28.96
N LEU A 149 -11.36 16.41 -28.98
CA LEU A 149 -11.22 15.31 -29.94
C LEU A 149 -11.67 15.86 -31.29
N CYS A 150 -10.70 16.12 -32.18
CA CYS A 150 -10.91 16.01 -33.62
C CYS A 150 -10.97 14.52 -34.00
#